data_AF-A0A2S9FYK3-F1
#
_entry.id   AF-A0A2S9FYK3-F1
#
_cell.length_a   1.000
_cell.length_b   1.000
_cell.length_c   1.000
_cell.angle_alpha   90.00
_cell.angle_beta   90.00
_cell.angle_gamma   90.00
#
_symmetry.space_group_name_H-M   'P 1'
#
loop_
_entity.id
_entity.type
_entity.pdbx_description
1 polymer ?
#
loop_
_entity_poly.entity_id
_entity_poly.type
_entity_poly.pdbx_seq_one_letter_code
_entity_poly.pdbx_strand_id
1 'polypeptide(L)'
;RGAARNARTVFRTLAAAEAVGVSWAVLDMAVEYAKVREQFGRTIGTFQAVKHHAANMLVNAEVATAATWDAARADDLDSAWFAA
;
A
#
# COMPACT_ATOMS: atom_id res chain seq x y z
N ARG A 1 -15.37 -20.57 19.25
CA ARG A 1 -15.61 -19.21 18.71
C ARG A 1 -14.33 -18.46 18.29
N GLY A 2 -13.12 -18.95 18.61
CA GLY A 2 -11.85 -18.32 18.21
C GLY A 2 -11.45 -18.49 16.74
N ALA A 3 -11.67 -19.67 16.14
CA ALA A 3 -11.22 -19.97 14.77
C ALA A 3 -11.72 -18.98 13.70
N ALA A 4 -13.01 -18.62 13.73
CA ALA A 4 -13.58 -17.66 12.79
C ALA A 4 -13.06 -16.22 12.99
N ARG A 5 -12.62 -15.85 14.20
CA ARG A 5 -11.95 -14.57 14.46
C ARG A 5 -10.56 -14.59 13.84
N ASN A 6 -9.79 -15.63 14.13
CA ASN A 6 -8.41 -15.77 13.63
C ASN A 6 -8.39 -15.77 12.10
N ALA A 7 -9.26 -16.57 11.45
CA ALA A 7 -9.36 -16.59 9.99
C ALA A 7 -9.63 -15.20 9.38
N ARG A 8 -10.46 -14.38 10.03
CA ARG A 8 -10.72 -13.00 9.58
C ARG A 8 -9.54 -12.05 9.81
N THR A 9 -8.79 -12.22 10.90
CA THR A 9 -7.57 -11.44 11.15
C THR A 9 -6.54 -11.74 10.07
N VAL A 10 -6.22 -13.02 9.85
CA VAL A 10 -5.26 -13.45 8.81
C VAL A 10 -5.66 -12.92 7.44
N PHE A 11 -6.94 -13.10 7.06
CA PHE A 11 -7.43 -12.60 5.78
C PHE A 11 -7.25 -11.08 5.62
N ARG A 12 -7.56 -10.28 6.66
CA ARG A 12 -7.40 -8.82 6.63
C ARG A 12 -5.94 -8.41 6.50
N THR A 13 -5.04 -9.08 7.22
CA THR A 13 -3.60 -8.81 7.12
C THR A 13 -3.09 -9.10 5.71
N LEU A 14 -3.47 -10.23 5.11
CA LEU A 14 -3.08 -10.58 3.75
C LEU A 14 -3.67 -9.61 2.71
N ALA A 15 -4.95 -9.26 2.83
CA ALA A 15 -5.59 -8.30 1.94
C ALA A 15 -4.94 -6.90 2.05
N ALA A 16 -4.53 -6.49 3.25
CA ALA A 16 -3.79 -5.25 3.45
C ALA A 16 -2.40 -5.30 2.78
N ALA A 17 -1.69 -6.42 2.87
CA ALA A 17 -0.40 -6.62 2.22
C ALA A 17 -0.50 -6.55 0.68
N GLU A 18 -1.55 -7.14 0.10
CA GLU A 18 -1.84 -7.02 -1.32
C GLU A 18 -2.10 -5.56 -1.70
N ALA A 19 -2.97 -4.86 -0.96
CA ALA A 19 -3.28 -3.46 -1.21
C ALA A 19 -2.05 -2.54 -1.11
N VAL A 20 -1.13 -2.81 -0.16
CA VAL A 20 0.16 -2.13 -0.06
C VAL A 20 0.96 -2.28 -1.35
N GLY A 21 1.11 -3.51 -1.86
CA GLY A 21 1.81 -3.75 -3.13
C GLY A 21 1.18 -2.98 -4.30
N VAL A 22 -0.15 -3.00 -4.40
CA VAL A 22 -0.89 -2.23 -5.42
C VAL A 22 -0.64 -0.72 -5.28
N SER A 23 -0.67 -0.19 -4.06
CA SER A 23 -0.46 1.25 -3.82
C SER A 23 0.91 1.73 -4.30
N TRP A 24 1.96 0.93 -4.06
CA TRP A 24 3.31 1.21 -4.53
C TRP A 24 3.40 1.15 -6.06
N ALA A 25 2.81 0.13 -6.68
CA ALA A 25 2.80 0.00 -8.14
C ALA A 25 2.04 1.18 -8.81
N VAL A 26 0.90 1.58 -8.25
CA VAL A 26 0.12 2.72 -8.78
C VAL A 26 0.86 4.04 -8.61
N LEU A 27 1.57 4.24 -7.49
CA LEU A 27 2.43 5.41 -7.29
C LEU A 27 3.54 5.48 -8.33
N ASP A 28 4.25 4.38 -8.58
CA ASP A 28 5.33 4.32 -9.56
C ASP A 28 4.81 4.65 -10.97
N MET A 29 3.74 3.97 -11.39
CA MET A 29 3.10 4.26 -12.68
C MET A 29 2.65 5.73 -12.82
N ALA A 30 2.07 6.30 -11.76
CA ALA A 30 1.62 7.69 -11.76
C ALA A 30 2.79 8.67 -11.89
N VAL A 31 3.89 8.43 -11.17
CA VAL A 31 5.09 9.28 -11.21
C VAL A 31 5.77 9.18 -12.57
N GLU A 32 5.95 7.98 -13.12
CA GLU A 32 6.56 7.78 -14.43
C GLU A 32 5.73 8.44 -15.53
N TYR A 33 4.41 8.28 -15.50
CA TYR A 33 3.55 8.93 -16.48
C TYR A 33 3.57 10.46 -16.34
N ALA A 34 3.61 10.99 -15.12
CA ALA A 34 3.68 12.43 -14.89
C ALA A 34 4.96 13.08 -15.43
N LYS A 35 6.06 12.32 -15.51
CA LYS A 35 7.33 12.79 -16.08
C LYS A 35 7.29 12.94 -17.59
N VAL A 36 6.49 12.14 -18.30
CA VAL A 36 6.49 12.10 -19.77
C VAL A 36 5.28 12.76 -20.41
N ARG A 37 4.15 12.86 -19.70
CA ARG A 37 2.94 13.46 -20.23
C ARG A 37 3.04 14.98 -20.29
N GLU A 38 2.93 15.55 -21.49
CA GLU A 38 2.92 17.01 -21.70
C GLU A 38 1.51 17.58 -21.83
N GLN A 39 1.24 18.69 -21.12
CA GLN A 39 0.08 19.57 -21.31
C GLN A 39 0.44 21.00 -20.92
N PHE A 40 -0.21 21.97 -21.55
CA PHE A 40 0.05 23.41 -21.31
C PHE A 40 1.54 23.77 -21.50
N GLY A 41 2.19 23.15 -22.50
CA GLY A 41 3.56 23.45 -22.92
C GLY A 41 4.68 22.89 -22.03
N ARG A 42 4.39 21.97 -21.11
CA ARG A 42 5.40 21.28 -20.26
C ARG A 42 4.87 19.97 -19.71
N THR A 43 5.73 19.17 -19.08
CA THR A 43 5.32 17.92 -18.42
C THR A 43 4.41 18.17 -17.23
N ILE A 44 3.39 17.32 -17.04
CA ILE A 44 2.38 17.52 -15.99
C ILE A 44 2.99 17.40 -14.59
N GLY A 45 4.09 16.67 -14.43
CA GLY A 45 4.84 16.57 -13.18
C GLY A 45 5.45 17.91 -12.70
N THR A 46 5.48 18.95 -13.53
CA THR A 46 5.94 20.28 -13.11
C THR A 46 4.90 21.06 -12.29
N PHE A 47 3.60 20.71 -12.39
CA PHE A 47 2.54 21.39 -11.66
C PHE A 47 2.48 20.94 -10.20
N GLN A 48 2.39 21.88 -9.27
CA GLN A 48 2.37 21.59 -7.82
C GLN A 48 1.22 20.67 -7.41
N ALA A 49 0.04 20.80 -8.02
CA ALA A 49 -1.09 19.91 -7.74
C ALA A 49 -0.74 18.43 -8.00
N VAL A 50 -0.06 18.14 -9.11
CA VAL A 50 0.37 16.77 -9.45
C VAL A 50 1.45 16.28 -8.47
N LYS A 51 2.42 17.14 -8.15
CA LYS A 51 3.48 16.79 -7.16
C LYS A 51 2.89 16.50 -5.77
N HIS A 52 1.98 17.34 -5.28
CA HIS A 52 1.34 17.14 -3.99
C HIS A 52 0.48 15.87 -3.98
N HIS A 53 -0.22 15.55 -5.07
CA HIS A 53 -0.94 14.28 -5.18
C HIS A 53 0.01 13.07 -5.10
N ALA A 54 1.12 13.08 -5.85
CA ALA A 54 2.11 12.01 -5.80
C ALA A 54 2.77 11.89 -4.41
N ALA A 55 3.07 13.02 -3.76
CA ALA A 55 3.60 13.03 -2.40
C ALA A 55 2.60 12.43 -1.39
N ASN A 56 1.32 12.77 -1.49
CA ASN A 56 0.28 12.19 -0.63
C ASN A 56 0.10 10.69 -0.89
N MET A 57 0.20 10.24 -2.14
CA MET A 57 0.17 8.82 -2.48
C MET A 57 1.33 8.06 -1.83
N LEU A 58 2.56 8.62 -1.87
CA LEU A 58 3.72 8.06 -1.20
C LEU A 58 3.51 7.94 0.31
N VAL A 59 3.07 9.03 0.96
CA VAL A 59 2.79 9.03 2.40
C VAL A 59 1.76 7.94 2.75
N ASN A 60 0.69 7.82 1.96
CA ASN A 60 -0.32 6.79 2.19
C ASN A 60 0.21 5.36 2.00
N ALA A 61 1.05 5.13 0.99
CA ALA A 61 1.68 3.83 0.75
C ALA A 61 2.60 3.42 1.91
N GLU A 62 3.41 4.35 2.41
CA GLU A 62 4.29 4.14 3.56
C GLU A 62 3.50 3.85 4.84
N VAL A 63 2.46 4.65 5.12
CA VAL A 63 1.60 4.44 6.30
C VAL A 63 0.89 3.09 6.22
N ALA A 64 0.36 2.71 5.04
CA ALA A 64 -0.26 1.42 4.84
C ALA A 64 0.74 0.26 5.01
N THR A 65 1.98 0.44 4.54
CA THR A 65 3.07 -0.53 4.68
C THR A 65 3.38 -0.76 6.17
N ALA A 66 3.60 0.32 6.92
CA ALA A 66 3.89 0.25 8.35
C ALA A 66 2.76 -0.42 9.14
N ALA A 67 1.51 0.01 8.92
CA ALA A 67 0.35 -0.55 9.61
C ALA A 67 0.15 -2.05 9.29
N THR A 68 0.40 -2.46 8.06
CA THR A 68 0.30 -3.87 7.65
C THR A 68 1.37 -4.72 8.32
N TRP A 69 2.62 -4.25 8.38
CA TRP A 69 3.69 -4.94 9.08
C TRP A 69 3.47 -5.01 10.59
N ASP A 70 2.92 -3.95 11.20
CA ASP A 70 2.51 -3.98 12.61
C ASP A 70 1.40 -5.02 12.84
N ALA A 71 0.39 -5.08 11.98
CA ALA A 71 -0.68 -6.09 12.07
C ALA A 71 -0.14 -7.52 11.91
N ALA A 72 0.79 -7.73 10.98
CA ALA A 72 1.43 -9.02 10.75
C ALA A 72 2.30 -9.47 11.93
N ARG A 73 2.98 -8.54 12.62
CA ARG A 73 3.78 -8.83 13.82
C ARG A 73 2.94 -9.00 15.09
N ALA A 74 1.78 -8.37 15.16
CA ALA A 74 0.88 -8.46 16.32
C ALA A 74 0.12 -9.79 16.39
N ASP A 75 -0.10 -10.42 15.24
CA ASP A 75 -0.67 -11.76 15.16
C ASP A 75 0.50 -12.76 15.15
N ASP A 76 0.55 -13.68 16.12
CA ASP A 76 1.53 -14.78 16.17
C ASP A 76 1.15 -15.82 15.09
N LEU A 77 1.33 -15.44 13.82
CA LEU A 77 0.92 -16.22 12.65
C LEU A 77 1.64 -17.58 12.57
N ASP A 78 2.74 -17.77 13.31
CA ASP A 78 3.41 -19.06 13.47
C ASP A 78 2.47 -20.10 14.08
N SER A 79 1.58 -19.70 14.99
CA SER A 79 0.55 -20.56 15.57
C SER A 79 -0.55 -20.97 14.58
N ALA A 80 -0.71 -20.23 13.47
CA ALA A 80 -1.71 -20.50 12.44
C ALA A 80 -1.17 -21.39 11.29
N TRP A 81 0.15 -21.45 11.10
CA TRP A 81 0.79 -22.16 9.99
C TRP A 81 1.44 -23.49 10.40
N PHE A 82 1.79 -23.68 11.68
CA PHE A 82 2.34 -24.93 12.22
C PHE A 82 1.55 -25.41 13.44
N ALA A 83 0.39 -26.03 13.20
CA ALA A 83 -0.11 -27.03 14.12
C ALA A 83 0.67 -28.33 13.89
N ALA A 84 1.85 -28.44 14.52
CA ALA A 84 2.53 -29.71 14.77
C ALA A 84 2.26 -30.13 16.22
#